data_AF-A0A9P7ZX52-F1
#
_entry.id   AF-A0A9P7ZX52-F1
#
_cell.length_a   1.000
_cell.length_b   1.000
_cell.length_c   1.000
_cell.angle_alpha   90.00
_cell.angle_beta   90.00
_cell.angle_gamma   90.00
#
_symmetry.space_group_name_H-M   'P 1'
#
loop_
_entity.id
_entity.type
_entity.pdbx_description
1 polymer ?
#
loop_
_entity_poly.entity_id
_entity_poly.type
_entity_poly.pdbx_seq_one_letter_code
_entity_poly.pdbx_strand_id
1 'polypeptide(L)'
;MTAYGVLPIRTFTNRTQRAHLKRSFAMSRTNLRPSLRALLRIARNSNTARPANLSSHAYRPVASSARLSSFSTCAPRFKGIMPDTEHPAKHSTDTTSSGPAKPVELTEAEYHEVADHYLDRALAKFEEIQDQADEIDVEFASGVMTIRVPEKGTYVLNKQPPNKQIWLSSPISGPKRYDWCIFGDGQNDKEGTATGHWVYARDGSTLDSLILEELGYDLQEPLNG
;
A
#
# COMPACT_ATOMS: atom_id res chain seq x y z
N MET A 1 46.44 -55.87 -14.89
CA MET A 1 45.14 -55.97 -15.57
C MET A 1 44.15 -56.58 -14.59
N THR A 2 43.41 -55.76 -13.87
CA THR A 2 42.32 -56.23 -13.00
C THR A 2 41.18 -55.24 -13.14
N ALA A 3 40.08 -55.72 -13.72
CA ALA A 3 38.92 -54.95 -14.12
C ALA A 3 38.07 -54.55 -12.91
N TYR A 4 37.73 -53.27 -12.81
CA TYR A 4 36.70 -52.78 -11.88
C TYR A 4 35.33 -53.06 -12.48
N GLY A 5 34.54 -53.84 -11.74
CA GLY A 5 33.19 -54.27 -12.09
C GLY A 5 32.19 -53.12 -12.03
N VAL A 6 31.44 -53.00 -13.12
CA VAL A 6 30.21 -52.22 -13.27
C VAL A 6 29.04 -53.04 -12.73
N LEU A 7 28.24 -52.49 -11.81
CA LEU A 7 26.88 -52.95 -11.47
C LEU A 7 26.01 -51.78 -10.95
N PRO A 8 24.66 -51.89 -11.02
CA PRO A 8 23.87 -50.98 -11.86
C PRO A 8 23.03 -49.91 -11.14
N ILE A 9 22.64 -48.93 -11.95
CA ILE A 9 21.69 -47.84 -11.72
C ILE A 9 20.35 -48.40 -11.23
N ARG A 10 19.96 -48.03 -9.99
CA ARG A 10 18.61 -48.24 -9.48
C ARG A 10 17.72 -47.06 -9.86
N THR A 11 16.86 -47.29 -10.84
CA THR A 11 15.73 -46.41 -11.17
C THR A 11 14.70 -46.44 -10.03
N PHE A 12 14.58 -45.36 -9.27
CA PHE A 12 13.44 -45.15 -8.37
C PHE A 12 12.37 -44.34 -9.11
N THR A 13 11.36 -45.03 -9.63
CA THR A 13 10.12 -44.42 -10.07
C THR A 13 9.31 -44.03 -8.84
N ASN A 14 9.25 -42.74 -8.50
CA ASN A 14 8.33 -42.27 -7.46
C ASN A 14 6.94 -42.04 -8.07
N ARG A 15 6.04 -42.92 -7.65
CA ARG A 15 4.65 -43.01 -8.10
C ARG A 15 3.82 -41.93 -7.40
N THR A 16 3.23 -41.07 -8.21
CA THR A 16 2.13 -40.15 -7.90
C THR A 16 1.10 -40.74 -6.95
N GLN A 17 0.86 -40.08 -5.81
CA GLN A 17 -0.41 -40.18 -5.08
C GLN A 17 -1.08 -38.80 -5.04
N ARG A 18 -2.14 -38.66 -5.85
CA ARG A 18 -3.16 -37.62 -5.74
C ARG A 18 -4.02 -37.94 -4.52
N ALA A 19 -3.90 -37.17 -3.45
CA ALA A 19 -4.90 -37.11 -2.40
C ALA A 19 -5.86 -35.94 -2.68
N HIS A 20 -7.05 -36.27 -3.19
CA HIS A 20 -8.17 -35.36 -3.26
C HIS A 20 -8.79 -35.24 -1.87
N LEU A 21 -8.63 -34.10 -1.20
CA LEU A 21 -9.41 -33.77 -0.02
C LEU A 21 -10.39 -32.64 -0.35
N LYS A 22 -11.64 -33.03 -0.63
CA LYS A 22 -12.78 -32.11 -0.75
C LYS A 22 -13.14 -31.63 0.66
N ARG A 23 -12.75 -30.41 1.03
CA ARG A 23 -13.35 -29.73 2.19
C ARG A 23 -14.66 -29.08 1.75
N SER A 24 -15.76 -29.72 2.12
CA SER A 24 -17.10 -29.16 2.03
C SER A 24 -17.25 -27.99 3.00
N PHE A 25 -17.45 -26.78 2.48
CA PHE A 25 -17.97 -25.65 3.25
C PHE A 25 -19.48 -25.84 3.43
N ALA A 26 -19.91 -26.17 4.64
CA ALA A 26 -21.31 -26.11 5.02
C ALA A 26 -21.68 -24.66 5.35
N MET A 27 -22.61 -24.13 4.56
CA MET A 27 -23.17 -22.79 4.63
C MET A 27 -24.16 -22.72 5.81
N SER A 28 -23.74 -22.19 6.96
CA SER A 28 -24.68 -21.81 8.02
C SER A 28 -25.27 -20.44 7.71
N ARG A 29 -26.45 -20.47 7.09
CA ARG A 29 -27.34 -19.32 6.96
C ARG A 29 -28.18 -19.19 8.22
N THR A 30 -27.96 -18.17 9.04
CA THR A 30 -28.98 -17.72 9.99
C THR A 30 -28.92 -16.20 10.23
N ASN A 31 -30.08 -15.59 9.95
CA ASN A 31 -30.66 -14.41 10.62
C ASN A 31 -30.12 -13.01 10.31
N LEU A 32 -30.63 -12.46 9.20
CA LEU A 32 -30.92 -11.03 9.09
C LEU A 32 -32.38 -10.79 9.52
N ARG A 33 -32.55 -10.02 10.59
CA ARG A 33 -33.76 -9.18 10.78
C ARG A 33 -33.33 -7.76 11.18
N PRO A 34 -34.05 -6.73 10.71
CA PRO A 34 -33.58 -5.37 10.70
C PRO A 34 -33.88 -4.68 12.03
N SER A 35 -32.98 -3.81 12.49
CA SER A 35 -33.34 -2.81 13.51
C SER A 35 -33.12 -1.42 12.94
N LEU A 36 -34.20 -0.90 12.35
CA LEU A 36 -34.36 0.52 12.08
C LEU A 36 -34.64 1.20 13.42
N ARG A 37 -33.70 2.01 13.90
CA ARG A 37 -33.97 3.04 14.91
C ARG A 37 -33.55 4.40 14.37
N ALA A 38 -34.42 4.96 13.54
CA ALA A 38 -34.62 6.40 13.50
C ALA A 38 -35.80 6.71 14.43
N LEU A 39 -35.71 7.77 15.24
CA LEU A 39 -36.80 8.70 15.58
C LEU A 39 -36.29 9.78 16.56
N LEU A 40 -36.21 11.01 16.03
CA LEU A 40 -36.66 12.29 16.61
C LEU A 40 -36.24 12.64 18.04
N ARG A 41 -35.25 13.55 18.16
CA ARG A 41 -35.14 14.43 19.33
C ARG A 41 -36.16 15.56 19.19
N ILE A 42 -37.30 15.38 19.87
CA ILE A 42 -38.32 16.42 20.07
C ILE A 42 -37.79 17.38 21.14
N ALA A 43 -37.71 18.66 20.76
CA ALA A 43 -37.57 19.77 21.68
C ALA A 43 -38.85 19.91 22.51
N ARG A 44 -38.72 20.03 23.84
CA ARG A 44 -39.77 20.60 24.69
C ARG A 44 -39.19 21.71 25.55
N ASN A 45 -39.63 22.90 25.18
CA ASN A 45 -39.53 24.14 25.92
C ASN A 45 -40.62 24.14 27.02
N SER A 46 -40.26 24.50 28.24
CA SER A 46 -41.22 24.99 29.23
C SER A 46 -40.53 25.99 30.15
N ASN A 47 -40.89 27.25 29.93
CA ASN A 47 -40.63 28.42 30.76
C ASN A 47 -41.19 28.24 32.18
N THR A 48 -40.43 28.65 33.19
CA THR A 48 -40.94 29.31 34.40
C THR A 48 -40.02 30.47 34.82
N ALA A 49 -40.56 31.68 34.68
CA ALA A 49 -40.31 32.99 35.30
C ALA A 49 -39.29 33.11 36.47
N ARG A 50 -38.25 33.98 36.37
CA ARG A 50 -38.10 35.42 36.82
C ARG A 50 -37.59 35.56 38.29
N PRO A 51 -36.96 36.67 38.77
CA PRO A 51 -36.57 37.92 38.11
C PRO A 51 -35.16 38.52 38.40
N ALA A 52 -34.83 39.49 37.53
CA ALA A 52 -34.11 40.76 37.73
C ALA A 52 -32.73 40.80 38.41
N ASN A 53 -31.72 41.20 37.63
CA ASN A 53 -30.94 42.38 38.03
C ASN A 53 -30.45 43.18 36.83
N LEU A 54 -30.50 44.49 37.04
CA LEU A 54 -30.25 45.58 36.11
C LEU A 54 -28.73 45.78 35.96
N SER A 55 -28.21 45.79 34.73
CA SER A 55 -27.10 46.67 34.37
C SER A 55 -27.05 46.88 32.87
N SER A 56 -27.36 48.10 32.51
CA SER A 56 -27.26 48.70 31.19
C SER A 56 -25.81 48.83 30.77
N HIS A 57 -25.41 48.22 29.66
CA HIS A 57 -24.43 48.78 28.73
C HIS A 57 -24.84 48.36 27.31
N ALA A 58 -25.40 49.32 26.58
CA ALA A 58 -25.62 49.22 25.15
C ALA A 58 -24.27 49.29 24.42
N TYR A 59 -24.12 48.58 23.29
CA TYR A 59 -23.96 49.17 21.95
C TYR A 59 -23.48 48.11 20.94
N ARG A 60 -24.36 47.88 19.94
CA ARG A 60 -24.14 47.58 18.50
C ARG A 60 -23.32 46.34 18.09
N PRO A 61 -23.92 45.40 17.32
CA PRO A 61 -23.16 44.51 16.45
C PRO A 61 -22.73 45.25 15.19
N VAL A 62 -21.42 45.41 14.97
CA VAL A 62 -20.86 45.82 13.67
C VAL A 62 -20.73 44.57 12.81
N ALA A 63 -21.58 44.47 11.80
CA ALA A 63 -21.40 43.58 10.67
C ALA A 63 -20.04 43.89 10.02
N SER A 64 -19.14 42.91 9.99
CA SER A 64 -17.87 43.02 9.28
C SER A 64 -17.85 41.99 8.15
N SER A 65 -18.21 42.53 6.98
CA SER A 65 -17.91 42.13 5.60
C SER A 65 -17.19 40.80 5.37
N ALA A 66 -17.91 39.93 4.65
CA ALA A 66 -17.33 38.87 3.83
C ALA A 66 -16.20 39.43 2.96
N ARG A 67 -14.96 38.97 3.18
CA ARG A 67 -13.85 39.23 2.27
C ARG A 67 -13.90 38.18 1.16
N LEU A 68 -14.35 38.62 0.00
CA LEU A 68 -14.19 37.90 -1.26
C LEU A 68 -12.70 37.77 -1.55
N SER A 69 -12.19 36.54 -1.47
CA SER A 69 -10.86 36.18 -1.95
C SER A 69 -10.80 36.45 -3.45
N SER A 70 -9.99 37.44 -3.82
CA SER A 70 -9.75 37.86 -5.19
C SER A 70 -9.04 36.76 -5.97
N PHE A 71 -9.65 36.35 -7.07
CA PHE A 71 -9.06 35.50 -8.09
C PHE A 71 -7.95 36.30 -8.81
N SER A 72 -6.71 35.89 -8.61
CA SER A 72 -5.55 36.43 -9.33
C SER A 72 -5.57 35.90 -10.76
N THR A 73 -5.73 36.79 -11.73
CA THR A 73 -5.60 36.49 -13.15
C THR A 73 -4.12 36.58 -13.54
N CYS A 74 -3.46 35.42 -13.67
CA CYS A 74 -2.18 35.37 -14.35
C CYS A 74 -2.40 35.80 -15.81
N ALA A 75 -1.75 36.90 -16.21
CA ALA A 75 -1.78 37.37 -17.58
C ALA A 75 -1.25 36.30 -18.55
N PRO A 76 -1.94 36.00 -19.66
CA PRO A 76 -1.39 35.14 -20.69
C PRO A 76 -0.25 35.88 -21.39
N ARG A 77 0.97 35.34 -21.30
CA ARG A 77 2.06 35.77 -22.19
C ARG A 77 1.72 35.28 -23.59
N PHE A 78 1.20 36.20 -24.40
CA PHE A 78 1.11 36.08 -25.85
C PHE A 78 2.54 35.89 -26.39
N LYS A 79 2.94 34.65 -26.67
CA LYS A 79 4.14 34.35 -27.45
C LYS A 79 3.68 34.21 -28.90
N GLY A 80 4.28 35.04 -29.76
CA GLY A 80 3.86 35.29 -31.13
C GLY A 80 3.65 34.03 -31.96
N ILE A 81 2.68 34.17 -32.86
CA ILE A 81 2.38 33.29 -33.99
C ILE A 81 3.51 33.55 -35.00
N MET A 82 4.45 32.62 -35.14
CA MET A 82 5.36 32.62 -36.29
C MET A 82 4.67 31.81 -37.39
N PRO A 83 4.39 32.38 -38.57
CA PRO A 83 3.93 31.60 -39.70
C PRO A 83 5.13 30.86 -40.29
N ASP A 84 4.84 29.64 -40.73
CA ASP A 84 5.70 28.81 -41.57
C ASP A 84 6.76 27.96 -40.86
N THR A 85 6.36 26.78 -40.39
CA THR A 85 7.19 25.57 -40.46
C THR A 85 6.25 24.36 -40.54
N GLU A 86 6.05 23.93 -41.78
CA GLU A 86 5.35 22.71 -42.16
C GLU A 86 6.14 21.48 -41.65
N HIS A 87 5.41 20.40 -41.32
CA HIS A 87 5.86 19.05 -40.95
C HIS A 87 6.09 18.70 -39.46
N PRO A 88 5.09 18.10 -38.75
CA PRO A 88 5.41 17.24 -37.62
C PRO A 88 5.80 15.86 -38.17
N ALA A 89 7.10 15.65 -38.39
CA ALA A 89 7.62 14.29 -38.44
C ALA A 89 7.40 13.68 -37.05
N LYS A 90 6.68 12.57 -37.00
CA LYS A 90 6.48 11.76 -35.78
C LYS A 90 7.85 11.30 -35.30
N HIS A 91 8.43 11.99 -34.32
CA HIS A 91 9.59 11.49 -33.61
C HIS A 91 9.11 10.36 -32.70
N SER A 92 9.31 9.12 -33.16
CA SER A 92 9.45 7.97 -32.28
C SER A 92 10.69 8.22 -31.42
N THR A 93 10.50 8.66 -30.18
CA THR A 93 11.58 8.72 -29.21
C THR A 93 11.74 7.34 -28.58
N ASP A 94 12.50 6.47 -29.24
CA ASP A 94 13.33 5.51 -28.53
C ASP A 94 14.52 6.28 -27.96
N THR A 95 14.44 6.70 -26.70
CA THR A 95 15.60 7.17 -25.91
C THR A 95 15.30 6.99 -24.43
N THR A 96 16.05 6.06 -23.84
CA THR A 96 16.47 5.97 -22.44
C THR A 96 16.23 7.24 -21.62
N SER A 97 15.20 7.19 -20.78
CA SER A 97 15.04 8.09 -19.64
C SER A 97 14.98 7.22 -18.39
N SER A 98 15.92 7.40 -17.47
CA SER A 98 15.85 6.93 -16.08
C SER A 98 14.71 7.65 -15.36
N GLY A 99 13.48 7.37 -15.78
CA GLY A 99 12.25 7.87 -15.18
C GLY A 99 11.83 6.96 -14.03
N PRO A 100 11.01 7.47 -13.10
CA PRO A 100 10.47 6.66 -12.01
C PRO A 100 9.80 5.42 -12.61
N ALA A 101 10.13 4.25 -12.05
CA ALA A 101 9.60 2.97 -12.48
C ALA A 101 8.08 3.08 -12.64
N LYS A 102 7.58 2.82 -13.85
CA LYS A 102 6.15 2.96 -14.13
C LYS A 102 5.41 1.83 -13.40
N PRO A 103 4.36 2.14 -12.61
CA PRO A 103 3.49 1.12 -12.03
C PRO A 103 2.98 0.16 -13.10
N VAL A 104 2.99 -1.14 -12.77
CA VAL A 104 2.43 -2.17 -13.64
C VAL A 104 0.92 -2.19 -13.45
N GLU A 105 0.17 -2.23 -14.54
CA GLU A 105 -1.28 -2.47 -14.47
C GLU A 105 -1.55 -3.94 -14.14
N LEU A 106 -1.76 -4.22 -12.86
CA LEU A 106 -2.11 -5.56 -12.37
C LEU A 106 -3.62 -5.79 -12.45
N THR A 107 -4.06 -7.03 -12.68
CA THR A 107 -5.42 -7.45 -12.33
C THR A 107 -5.59 -7.51 -10.81
N GLU A 108 -6.84 -7.56 -10.32
CA GLU A 108 -7.09 -7.69 -8.88
C GLU A 108 -6.50 -8.99 -8.32
N ALA A 109 -6.63 -10.09 -9.05
CA ALA A 109 -6.07 -11.39 -8.66
C ALA A 109 -4.53 -11.35 -8.57
N GLU A 110 -3.85 -10.82 -9.59
CA GLU A 110 -2.39 -10.69 -9.59
C GLU A 110 -1.91 -9.78 -8.45
N TYR A 111 -2.61 -8.67 -8.20
CA TYR A 111 -2.31 -7.80 -7.06
C TYR A 111 -2.39 -8.56 -5.74
N HIS A 112 -3.44 -9.36 -5.54
CA HIS A 112 -3.57 -10.18 -4.34
C HIS A 112 -2.40 -11.14 -4.19
N GLU A 113 -2.04 -11.86 -5.25
CA GLU A 113 -0.92 -12.79 -5.23
C GLU A 113 0.40 -12.10 -4.84
N VAL A 114 0.76 -10.99 -5.48
CA VAL A 114 2.03 -10.29 -5.20
C VAL A 114 2.03 -9.58 -3.84
N ALA A 115 0.91 -9.00 -3.43
CA ALA A 115 0.81 -8.31 -2.14
C ALA A 115 0.79 -9.29 -0.96
N ASP A 116 0.06 -10.39 -1.08
CA ASP A 116 0.01 -11.43 -0.05
C ASP A 116 1.36 -12.13 0.06
N HIS A 117 1.97 -12.51 -1.06
CA HIS A 117 3.33 -13.07 -1.04
C HIS A 117 4.35 -12.12 -0.37
N TYR A 118 4.27 -10.82 -0.63
CA TYR A 118 5.15 -9.84 0.01
C TYR A 118 4.91 -9.75 1.52
N LEU A 119 3.65 -9.60 1.95
CA LEU A 119 3.30 -9.46 3.36
C LEU A 119 3.56 -10.75 4.14
N ASP A 120 3.35 -11.91 3.57
CA ASP A 120 3.65 -13.20 4.22
C ASP A 120 5.15 -13.37 4.46
N ARG A 121 6.00 -12.99 3.48
CA ARG A 121 7.46 -12.98 3.69
C ARG A 121 7.88 -11.98 4.76
N ALA A 122 7.32 -10.77 4.74
CA ALA A 122 7.61 -9.75 5.74
C ALA A 122 7.20 -10.23 7.13
N LEU A 123 6.03 -10.85 7.26
CA LEU A 123 5.54 -11.42 8.51
C LEU A 123 6.51 -12.48 9.04
N ALA A 124 6.86 -13.47 8.21
CA ALA A 124 7.78 -14.54 8.61
C ALA A 124 9.14 -13.98 9.08
N LYS A 125 9.64 -12.92 8.44
CA LYS A 125 10.88 -12.28 8.86
C LYS A 125 10.75 -11.57 10.20
N PHE A 126 9.66 -10.84 10.41
CA PHE A 126 9.43 -10.15 11.68
C PHE A 126 9.10 -11.12 12.83
N GLU A 127 8.43 -12.24 12.56
CA GLU A 127 8.23 -13.31 13.55
C GLU A 127 9.58 -13.94 13.96
N GLU A 128 10.48 -14.22 13.00
CA GLU A 128 11.83 -14.70 13.31
C GLU A 128 12.60 -13.71 14.20
N ILE A 129 12.52 -12.42 13.88
CA ILE A 129 13.19 -11.38 14.66
C ILE A 129 12.57 -11.28 16.05
N GLN A 130 11.25 -11.34 16.17
CA GLN A 130 10.54 -11.33 17.46
C GLN A 130 10.97 -12.52 18.34
N ASP A 131 11.20 -13.70 17.75
CA ASP A 131 11.68 -14.88 18.49
C ASP A 131 13.17 -14.78 18.89
N GLN A 132 14.00 -14.08 18.10
CA GLN A 132 15.43 -13.91 18.36
C GLN A 132 15.73 -12.77 19.34
N ALA A 133 15.00 -11.67 19.20
CA ALA A 133 15.10 -10.47 19.99
C ALA A 133 13.69 -10.02 20.35
N ASP A 134 13.38 -9.98 21.65
CA ASP A 134 12.13 -9.41 22.20
C ASP A 134 12.02 -7.87 21.98
N GLU A 135 12.68 -7.34 20.95
CA GLU A 135 12.73 -5.94 20.57
C GLU A 135 11.62 -5.57 19.59
N ILE A 136 10.87 -6.51 19.00
CA ILE A 136 9.71 -6.16 18.17
C ILE A 136 8.49 -7.02 18.50
N ASP A 137 7.32 -6.45 18.28
CA ASP A 137 6.02 -7.15 18.35
C ASP A 137 5.29 -6.97 17.02
N VAL A 138 5.03 -8.07 16.31
CA VAL A 138 4.35 -8.07 15.01
C VAL A 138 2.95 -8.70 15.11
N GLU A 139 1.94 -7.99 14.60
CA GLU A 139 0.56 -8.44 14.52
C GLU A 139 0.06 -8.31 13.07
N PHE A 140 -0.44 -9.39 12.46
CA PHE A 140 -1.03 -9.36 11.12
C PHE A 140 -2.48 -9.83 11.11
N ALA A 141 -3.40 -8.95 10.68
CA ALA A 141 -4.82 -9.26 10.60
C ALA A 141 -5.50 -8.49 9.47
N SER A 142 -6.35 -9.19 8.70
CA SER A 142 -7.20 -8.59 7.65
C SER A 142 -6.43 -7.72 6.64
N GLY A 143 -5.20 -8.11 6.28
CA GLY A 143 -4.36 -7.35 5.35
C GLY A 143 -3.68 -6.12 5.97
N VAL A 144 -3.71 -5.98 7.30
CA VAL A 144 -3.01 -4.94 8.05
C VAL A 144 -1.95 -5.60 8.93
N MET A 145 -0.69 -5.23 8.73
CA MET A 145 0.44 -5.62 9.55
C MET A 145 0.85 -4.45 10.43
N THR A 146 0.89 -4.68 11.74
CA THR A 146 1.31 -3.71 12.74
C THR A 146 2.62 -4.20 13.34
N ILE A 147 3.68 -3.39 13.28
CA ILE A 147 4.98 -3.71 13.85
C ILE A 147 5.26 -2.66 14.92
N ARG A 148 5.40 -3.09 16.17
CA ARG A 148 5.72 -2.23 17.29
C ARG A 148 7.19 -2.41 17.62
N VAL A 149 7.92 -1.31 17.58
CA VAL A 149 9.34 -1.27 17.88
C VAL A 149 9.52 -0.32 19.06
N PRO A 150 10.02 -0.78 20.23
CA PRO A 150 10.45 0.08 21.31
C PRO A 150 11.39 1.17 20.78
N GLU A 151 11.34 2.36 21.35
CA GLU A 151 12.08 3.56 20.93
C GLU A 151 11.68 4.17 19.56
N LYS A 152 11.35 3.37 18.54
CA LYS A 152 11.00 3.88 17.19
C LYS A 152 9.50 4.15 17.00
N GLY A 153 8.62 3.42 17.69
CA GLY A 153 7.16 3.56 17.61
C GLY A 153 6.48 2.46 16.79
N THR A 154 5.27 2.74 16.30
CA THR A 154 4.44 1.75 15.59
C THR A 154 4.41 2.01 14.09
N TYR A 155 4.76 0.98 13.34
CA TYR A 155 4.66 0.93 11.89
C TYR A 155 3.41 0.17 11.50
N VAL A 156 2.74 0.62 10.44
CA VAL A 156 1.56 -0.06 9.90
C VAL A 156 1.72 -0.24 8.40
N LEU A 157 1.75 -1.48 7.93
CA LEU A 157 1.58 -1.81 6.52
C LEU A 157 0.13 -2.25 6.28
N ASN A 158 -0.50 -1.71 5.25
CA ASN A 158 -1.91 -1.97 4.95
C ASN A 158 -2.11 -2.24 3.47
N LYS A 159 -2.66 -3.41 3.16
CA LYS A 159 -3.06 -3.81 1.81
C LYS A 159 -4.26 -2.96 1.38
N GLN A 160 -4.17 -2.31 0.22
CA GLN A 160 -5.24 -1.48 -0.35
C GLN A 160 -5.71 -2.01 -1.71
N PRO A 161 -6.57 -3.05 -1.73
CA PRO A 161 -7.07 -3.65 -2.97
C PRO A 161 -7.69 -2.68 -3.98
N PRO A 162 -8.51 -1.69 -3.58
CA PRO A 162 -9.12 -0.77 -4.55
C PRO A 162 -8.10 0.02 -5.37
N ASN A 163 -6.92 0.29 -4.80
CA ASN A 163 -5.85 1.04 -5.44
C ASN A 163 -4.71 0.15 -5.95
N LYS A 164 -4.73 -1.15 -5.64
CA LYS A 164 -3.63 -2.10 -5.90
C LYS A 164 -2.29 -1.64 -5.31
N GLN A 165 -2.35 -1.12 -4.08
CA GLN A 165 -1.20 -0.53 -3.39
C GLN A 165 -0.98 -1.14 -2.01
N ILE A 166 0.25 -1.04 -1.52
CA ILE A 166 0.54 -1.21 -0.09
C ILE A 166 0.76 0.19 0.50
N TRP A 167 0.04 0.51 1.57
CA TRP A 167 0.23 1.75 2.30
C TRP A 167 1.08 1.48 3.54
N LEU A 168 2.03 2.38 3.80
CA LEU A 168 2.86 2.38 4.99
C LEU A 168 2.50 3.61 5.82
N SER A 169 2.40 3.43 7.13
CA SER A 169 2.49 4.50 8.12
C SER A 169 3.75 4.27 8.94
N SER A 170 4.78 5.09 8.73
CA SER A 170 5.99 5.09 9.56
C SER A 170 5.92 6.24 10.59
N PRO A 171 6.35 6.01 11.85
CA PRO A 171 6.51 7.08 12.84
C PRO A 171 7.67 8.03 12.49
N ILE A 172 8.60 7.62 11.62
CA ILE A 172 9.79 8.40 11.22
C ILE A 172 9.51 9.16 9.93
N SER A 173 9.11 8.47 8.86
CA SER A 173 8.94 9.07 7.53
C SER A 173 7.48 9.40 7.16
N GLY A 174 6.53 9.07 8.02
CA GLY A 174 5.11 9.34 7.82
C GLY A 174 4.43 8.39 6.82
N PRO A 175 3.30 8.80 6.22
CA PRO A 175 2.53 7.95 5.33
C PRO A 175 3.15 7.88 3.92
N LYS A 176 3.28 6.66 3.39
CA LYS A 176 3.75 6.37 2.02
C LYS A 176 2.83 5.37 1.34
N ARG A 177 2.81 5.40 0.01
CA ARG A 177 1.97 4.52 -0.84
C ARG A 177 2.86 3.90 -1.89
N TYR A 178 2.84 2.58 -1.98
CA TYR A 178 3.71 1.84 -2.86
C TYR A 178 2.90 1.17 -3.95
N ASP A 179 3.38 1.32 -5.17
CA ASP A 179 2.87 0.68 -6.37
C ASP A 179 3.80 -0.46 -6.78
N TRP A 180 3.24 -1.53 -7.35
CA TRP A 180 4.06 -2.64 -7.83
C TRP A 180 4.71 -2.29 -9.17
N CYS A 181 6.04 -2.39 -9.23
CA CYS A 181 6.83 -2.14 -10.42
C CYS A 181 7.71 -3.34 -10.74
N ILE A 182 7.69 -3.80 -11.99
CA ILE A 182 8.58 -4.87 -12.45
C ILE A 182 9.84 -4.23 -13.04
N PHE A 183 10.99 -4.69 -12.58
CA PHE A 183 12.30 -4.35 -13.12
C PHE A 183 12.80 -5.55 -13.91
N GLY A 184 13.06 -5.34 -15.20
CA GLY A 184 13.63 -6.34 -16.08
C GLY A 184 14.46 -5.63 -17.14
N ASP A 185 15.69 -6.08 -17.33
CA ASP A 185 16.54 -5.58 -18.40
C ASP A 185 15.92 -5.94 -19.75
N GLY A 186 15.82 -4.94 -20.62
CA GLY A 186 15.05 -5.01 -21.84
C GLY A 186 15.39 -6.17 -22.77
N GLN A 187 14.34 -6.72 -23.39
CA GLN A 187 14.33 -7.37 -24.70
C GLN A 187 15.20 -8.62 -24.94
N ASN A 188 16.10 -9.08 -24.05
CA ASN A 188 17.03 -10.17 -24.42
C ASN A 188 17.25 -11.33 -23.44
N ASP A 189 16.63 -11.35 -22.26
CA ASP A 189 16.91 -12.41 -21.29
C ASP A 189 15.66 -13.18 -20.84
N LYS A 190 15.70 -14.48 -21.14
CA LYS A 190 14.95 -15.63 -20.59
C LYS A 190 13.78 -15.29 -19.65
N GLU A 191 12.58 -15.73 -20.04
CA GLU A 191 11.39 -15.79 -19.18
C GLU A 191 11.75 -16.36 -17.79
N GLY A 192 11.76 -15.51 -16.75
CA GLY A 192 12.01 -15.93 -15.37
C GLY A 192 12.87 -15.02 -14.49
N THR A 193 13.47 -13.93 -15.01
CA THR A 193 14.36 -13.06 -14.21
C THR A 193 13.79 -11.68 -13.89
N ALA A 194 12.54 -11.37 -14.30
CA ALA A 194 11.92 -10.10 -13.97
C ALA A 194 11.59 -10.05 -12.47
N THR A 195 12.21 -9.14 -11.72
CA THR A 195 11.96 -8.95 -10.28
C THR A 195 11.01 -7.78 -10.07
N GLY A 196 9.97 -7.99 -9.27
CA GLY A 196 9.03 -6.93 -8.91
C GLY A 196 9.33 -6.35 -7.54
N HIS A 197 9.16 -5.04 -7.41
CA HIS A 197 9.34 -4.31 -6.16
C HIS A 197 8.18 -3.35 -5.92
N TRP A 198 7.88 -3.12 -4.65
CA TRP A 198 6.95 -2.09 -4.20
C TRP A 198 7.66 -0.74 -4.15
N VAL A 199 7.30 0.19 -5.05
CA VAL A 199 8.02 1.46 -5.26
C VAL A 199 7.14 2.64 -4.87
N TYR A 200 7.70 3.60 -4.14
CA TYR A 200 7.03 4.85 -3.85
C TYR A 200 7.20 5.84 -5.00
N ALA A 201 6.12 6.17 -5.70
CA ALA A 201 6.16 6.98 -6.92
C ALA A 201 6.75 8.40 -6.75
N ARG A 202 6.86 8.93 -5.52
CA ARG A 202 7.38 10.30 -5.30
C ARG A 202 8.90 10.40 -5.33
N ASP A 203 9.59 9.48 -4.66
CA ASP A 203 11.04 9.50 -4.52
C ASP A 203 11.73 8.29 -5.20
N GLY A 204 10.95 7.29 -5.64
CA GLY A 204 11.44 6.07 -6.27
C GLY A 204 12.01 5.04 -5.29
N SER A 205 11.93 5.30 -3.98
CA SER A 205 12.40 4.36 -2.96
C SER A 205 11.52 3.12 -2.90
N THR A 206 12.13 1.96 -2.67
CA THR A 206 11.38 0.71 -2.49
C THR A 206 10.95 0.54 -1.04
N LEU A 207 9.89 -0.24 -0.83
CA LEU A 207 9.46 -0.60 0.51
C LEU A 207 10.53 -1.43 1.25
N ASP A 208 11.24 -2.31 0.53
CA ASP A 208 12.37 -3.08 1.08
C ASP A 208 13.49 -2.17 1.58
N SER A 209 13.90 -1.18 0.78
CA SER A 209 14.95 -0.23 1.17
C SER A 209 14.54 0.61 2.38
N LEU A 210 13.28 1.05 2.45
CA LEU A 210 12.81 1.80 3.61
C LEU A 210 12.83 0.96 4.89
N ILE A 211 12.40 -0.30 4.80
CA ILE A 211 12.39 -1.21 5.95
C ILE A 211 13.84 -1.49 6.41
N LEU A 212 14.76 -1.67 5.48
CA LEU A 212 16.18 -1.82 5.79
C LEU A 212 16.76 -0.56 6.46
N GLU A 213 16.44 0.63 5.96
CA GLU A 213 16.95 1.89 6.51
C GLU A 213 16.38 2.22 7.89
N GLU A 214 15.05 2.07 8.06
CA GLU A 214 14.36 2.48 9.29
C GLU A 214 14.40 1.39 10.36
N LEU A 215 14.28 0.12 9.99
CA LEU A 215 14.25 -1.00 10.94
C LEU A 215 15.57 -1.77 11.02
N GLY A 216 16.41 -1.72 9.98
CA GLY A 216 17.68 -2.47 9.95
C GLY A 216 17.53 -3.92 9.48
N TYR A 217 16.40 -4.27 8.87
CA TYR A 217 16.08 -5.65 8.47
C TYR A 217 15.95 -5.79 6.97
N ASP A 218 16.65 -6.78 6.41
CA ASP A 218 16.53 -7.14 5.00
C ASP A 218 15.42 -8.18 4.80
N LEU A 219 14.44 -7.84 3.96
CA LEU A 219 13.33 -8.72 3.58
C LEU A 219 13.61 -9.57 2.33
N GLN A 220 14.75 -9.37 1.68
CA GLN A 220 15.18 -10.16 0.52
C GLN A 220 16.06 -11.34 0.92
N GLU A 221 16.68 -11.31 2.10
CA GLU A 221 17.48 -12.42 2.59
C GLU A 221 16.61 -13.67 2.82
N PRO A 222 17.09 -14.86 2.41
CA PRO A 222 16.40 -16.11 2.72
C PRO A 222 16.39 -16.32 4.24
N LEU A 223 15.27 -16.81 4.77
CA LEU A 223 15.17 -17.21 6.18
C LEU A 223 16.25 -18.27 6.46
N ASN A 224 17.09 -18.03 7.46
CA ASN A 224 18.13 -18.97 7.86
C ASN A 224 17.45 -20.18 8.54
N GLY A 225 17.37 -21.30 7.82
CA GLY A 225 16.83 -22.56 8.31
C GLY A 225 17.81 -23.40 9.13
#